data_AF-A0A835GRL3-F1
#
_entry.id   AF-A0A835GRL3-F1
#
_cell.length_a   1.000
_cell.length_b   1.000
_cell.length_c   1.000
_cell.angle_alpha   90.00
_cell.angle_beta   90.00
_cell.angle_gamma   90.00
#
_symmetry.space_group_name_H-M   'P 1'
#
loop_
_entity.id
_entity.type
_entity.pdbx_description
1 polymer ?
#
loop_
_entity_poly.entity_id
_entity_poly.type
_entity_poly.pdbx_seq_one_letter_code
_entity_poly.pdbx_strand_id
1 'polypeptide(L)'
;KGKVNKLAKMSDEERARYLQHRADMEEEARRRKQELIHRFIKNMLTSFNFLVERKDRLIKTLVKATDDSDEQHRRAFQAHTENVSYFLNIGTQRLDKLQAEYDHQKNNLLENWDKEEMELIDCQDRAEFKLKLIMYIQDRDFQMLRKDIETQRATEKNDARLEHEEELRSFCAPKQLAIEMYWGKLREVYNSYQEEHNPIMSHYHSLREKDDFYQKEIARNDYQIQLACETLTNLQHEWQKTTSTMTDKLTRMANRKEELTRKYLQMKKDSKLESCKGSQQLDIMVNASQDAIKHLEDMYEKLNKVMQLSEICSKYEHEGDELSKDVEYDLASVDFEHLDKDMIDECKEYRKMDKFLLKVNRAKVQTICLRTEKAKLMRENIQLKNYIKRYLTDLALKGKDRPLSMKIRTDAPKINIKANRPVTCIEGALSNAVQHEVRMRNVARRNKDNNIRAYPRVQCWMQSA
;
A
#
# COMPACT_ATOMS: atom_id res chain seq x y z
N LYS A 1 25.21 33.50 -84.14
CA LYS A 1 26.07 34.37 -84.98
C LYS A 1 25.29 34.70 -86.25
N GLY A 2 25.03 35.98 -86.54
CA GLY A 2 24.14 36.41 -87.64
C GLY A 2 23.31 37.67 -87.41
N LYS A 3 23.46 38.38 -86.27
CA LYS A 3 22.67 39.60 -85.97
C LYS A 3 23.42 40.94 -86.15
N VAL A 4 24.74 40.93 -86.34
CA VAL A 4 25.55 42.16 -86.35
C VAL A 4 25.54 42.85 -87.72
N ASN A 5 25.28 42.13 -88.81
CA ASN A 5 25.44 42.67 -90.18
C ASN A 5 24.15 43.21 -90.81
N LYS A 6 23.04 43.30 -90.07
CA LYS A 6 21.78 43.89 -90.55
C LYS A 6 21.58 45.34 -90.09
N LEU A 7 22.25 45.75 -89.00
CA LEU A 7 22.22 47.13 -88.50
C LEU A 7 23.06 48.07 -89.36
N ALA A 8 24.18 47.63 -89.93
CA ALA A 8 25.09 48.49 -90.68
C ALA A 8 24.54 49.02 -92.03
N LYS A 9 23.58 48.31 -92.66
CA LYS A 9 22.97 48.67 -93.97
C LYS A 9 21.60 49.35 -93.89
N MET A 10 21.11 49.60 -92.67
CA MET A 10 19.82 50.24 -92.43
C MET A 10 20.00 51.75 -92.23
N SER A 11 19.08 52.56 -92.76
CA SER A 11 19.01 54.02 -92.51
C SER A 11 18.92 54.29 -91.00
N ASP A 12 19.36 55.45 -90.51
CA ASP A 12 19.33 55.77 -89.07
C ASP A 12 17.91 55.64 -88.47
N GLU A 13 16.87 55.88 -89.28
CA GLU A 13 15.47 55.61 -88.90
C GLU A 13 15.14 54.12 -88.72
N GLU A 14 15.70 53.24 -89.53
CA GLU A 14 15.45 51.79 -89.47
C GLU A 14 16.20 51.14 -88.29
N ARG A 15 17.36 51.69 -87.91
CA ARG A 15 18.07 51.30 -86.67
C ARG A 15 17.31 51.71 -85.42
N ALA A 16 16.75 52.92 -85.41
CA ALA A 16 15.91 53.40 -84.30
C ALA A 16 14.67 52.51 -84.12
N ARG A 17 13.97 52.15 -85.20
CA ARG A 17 12.82 51.23 -85.15
C ARG A 17 13.21 49.83 -84.67
N TYR A 18 14.36 49.29 -85.07
CA TYR A 18 14.80 47.96 -84.61
C TYR A 18 15.22 47.96 -83.13
N LEU A 19 15.89 49.01 -82.65
CA LEU A 19 16.23 49.16 -81.23
C LEU A 19 14.98 49.36 -80.38
N GLN A 20 13.99 50.11 -80.88
CA GLN A 20 12.70 50.31 -80.22
C GLN A 20 11.91 49.00 -80.14
N HIS A 21 11.75 48.27 -81.26
CA HIS A 21 11.12 46.95 -81.24
C HIS A 21 11.85 45.94 -80.32
N ARG A 22 13.18 46.02 -80.19
CA ARG A 22 13.93 45.17 -79.26
C ARG A 22 13.70 45.57 -77.81
N ALA A 23 13.69 46.87 -77.50
CA ALA A 23 13.36 47.37 -76.17
C ALA A 23 11.92 47.00 -75.78
N ASP A 24 10.97 47.15 -76.70
CA ASP A 24 9.57 46.76 -76.53
C ASP A 24 9.45 45.24 -76.27
N MET A 25 10.18 44.40 -77.02
CA MET A 25 10.20 42.95 -76.80
C MET A 25 10.87 42.55 -75.45
N GLU A 26 11.92 43.26 -75.03
CA GLU A 26 12.56 43.04 -73.73
C GLU A 26 11.68 43.54 -72.57
N GLU A 27 10.92 44.62 -72.76
CA GLU A 27 9.89 45.11 -71.83
C GLU A 27 8.71 44.15 -71.75
N GLU A 28 8.19 43.66 -72.87
CA GLU A 28 7.15 42.63 -72.90
C GLU A 28 7.63 41.35 -72.22
N ALA A 29 8.88 40.92 -72.43
CA ALA A 29 9.44 39.75 -71.74
C ALA A 29 9.56 39.99 -70.22
N ARG A 30 9.94 41.19 -69.79
CA ARG A 30 9.94 41.58 -68.36
C ARG A 30 8.54 41.58 -67.78
N ARG A 31 7.54 42.15 -68.48
CA ARG A 31 6.12 42.13 -68.07
C ARG A 31 5.59 40.70 -67.97
N ARG A 32 5.81 39.85 -68.99
CA ARG A 32 5.40 38.43 -68.96
C ARG A 32 6.06 37.67 -67.80
N LYS A 33 7.34 37.92 -67.49
CA LYS A 33 8.03 37.29 -66.34
C LYS A 33 7.45 37.77 -65.01
N GLN A 34 7.19 39.07 -64.86
CA GLN A 34 6.55 39.62 -63.66
C GLN A 34 5.14 39.07 -63.47
N GLU A 35 4.34 38.97 -64.53
CA GLU A 35 3.02 38.35 -64.50
C GLU A 35 3.06 36.85 -64.15
N LEU A 36 4.06 36.12 -64.65
CA LEU A 36 4.23 34.70 -64.33
C LEU A 36 4.59 34.51 -62.84
N ILE A 37 5.52 35.33 -62.32
CA ILE A 37 5.90 35.31 -60.91
C ILE A 37 4.70 35.72 -60.05
N HIS A 38 3.96 36.76 -60.44
CA HIS A 38 2.76 37.21 -59.73
C HIS A 38 1.69 36.11 -59.68
N ARG A 39 1.41 35.44 -60.82
CA ARG A 39 0.50 34.29 -60.87
C ARG A 39 0.98 33.12 -60.01
N PHE A 40 2.28 32.81 -60.04
CA PHE A 40 2.85 31.74 -59.22
C PHE A 40 2.73 32.05 -57.72
N ILE A 41 3.10 33.27 -57.29
CA ILE A 41 2.94 33.71 -55.90
C ILE A 41 1.47 33.68 -55.49
N LYS A 42 0.56 34.16 -56.34
CA LYS A 42 -0.89 34.13 -56.09
C LYS A 42 -1.38 32.69 -55.89
N ASN A 43 -0.95 31.75 -56.74
CA ASN A 43 -1.31 30.34 -56.64
C ASN A 43 -0.71 29.66 -55.40
N MET A 44 0.52 30.02 -55.02
CA MET A 44 1.13 29.54 -53.78
C MET A 44 0.40 30.09 -52.55
N LEU A 45 0.00 31.36 -52.58
CA LEU A 45 -0.77 31.98 -51.49
C LEU A 45 -2.14 31.33 -51.33
N THR A 46 -2.85 31.03 -52.43
CA THR A 46 -4.13 30.31 -52.35
C THR A 46 -3.96 28.88 -51.84
N SER A 47 -2.94 28.16 -52.29
CA SER A 47 -2.62 26.82 -51.77
C SER A 47 -2.26 26.86 -50.28
N PHE A 48 -1.51 27.88 -49.85
CA PHE A 48 -1.15 28.05 -48.44
C PHE A 48 -2.38 28.35 -47.59
N ASN A 49 -3.23 29.29 -48.01
CA ASN A 49 -4.48 29.61 -47.32
C ASN A 49 -5.40 28.38 -47.19
N PHE A 50 -5.53 27.58 -48.25
CA PHE A 50 -6.28 26.33 -48.19
C PHE A 50 -5.69 25.35 -47.16
N LEU A 51 -4.37 25.20 -47.09
CA LEU A 51 -3.72 24.35 -46.10
C LEU A 51 -3.90 24.87 -44.68
N VAL A 52 -3.84 26.19 -44.48
CA VAL A 52 -4.12 26.84 -43.18
C VAL A 52 -5.56 26.58 -42.76
N GLU A 53 -6.54 26.81 -43.63
CA GLU A 53 -7.94 26.52 -43.34
C GLU A 53 -8.19 25.03 -43.03
N ARG A 54 -7.53 24.13 -43.76
CA ARG A 54 -7.65 22.69 -43.50
C ARG A 54 -7.07 22.33 -42.13
N LYS A 55 -5.91 22.89 -41.78
CA LYS A 55 -5.30 22.69 -40.45
C LYS A 55 -6.15 23.31 -39.35
N ASP A 56 -6.71 24.49 -39.57
CA ASP A 56 -7.59 25.17 -38.61
C ASP A 56 -8.87 24.35 -38.35
N ARG A 57 -9.49 23.79 -39.40
CA ARG A 57 -10.61 22.85 -39.25
C ARG A 57 -10.20 21.60 -38.46
N LEU A 58 -9.04 21.02 -38.77
CA LEU A 58 -8.54 19.85 -38.05
C LEU A 58 -8.28 20.18 -36.57
N ILE A 59 -7.66 21.31 -36.26
CA ILE A 59 -7.43 21.77 -34.89
C ILE A 59 -8.76 21.93 -34.16
N LYS A 60 -9.75 22.59 -34.77
CA LYS A 60 -11.09 22.74 -34.18
C LYS A 60 -11.77 21.41 -33.91
N THR A 61 -11.67 20.44 -34.83
CA THR A 61 -12.20 19.09 -34.61
C THR A 61 -11.47 18.37 -33.49
N LEU A 62 -10.14 18.49 -33.41
CA LEU A 62 -9.35 17.87 -32.36
C LEU A 62 -9.64 18.49 -30.99
N VAL A 63 -9.74 19.82 -30.90
CA VAL A 63 -10.13 20.54 -29.67
C VAL A 63 -11.52 20.10 -29.21
N LYS A 64 -12.48 20.01 -30.14
CA LYS A 64 -13.81 19.52 -29.80
C LYS A 64 -13.78 18.06 -29.32
N ALA A 65 -12.98 17.20 -29.95
CA ALA A 65 -12.84 15.81 -29.53
C ALA A 65 -12.19 15.68 -28.14
N THR A 66 -11.24 16.56 -27.80
CA THR A 66 -10.68 16.62 -26.44
C THR A 66 -11.71 17.12 -25.44
N ASP A 67 -12.48 18.16 -25.76
CA ASP A 67 -13.55 18.66 -24.90
C ASP A 67 -14.64 17.60 -24.66
N ASP A 68 -15.04 16.89 -25.72
CA ASP A 68 -16.02 15.79 -25.64
C ASP A 68 -15.49 14.61 -24.80
N SER A 69 -14.18 14.31 -24.89
CA SER A 69 -13.53 13.28 -24.08
C SER A 69 -13.48 13.67 -22.60
N ASP A 70 -13.09 14.91 -22.29
CA ASP A 70 -13.02 15.43 -20.93
C ASP A 70 -14.40 15.46 -20.26
N GLU A 71 -15.43 15.85 -21.02
CA GLU A 71 -16.81 15.84 -20.54
C GLU A 71 -17.32 14.41 -20.28
N GLN A 72 -16.96 13.44 -21.14
CA GLN A 72 -17.26 12.03 -20.89
C GLN A 72 -16.57 11.51 -19.61
N HIS A 73 -15.30 11.85 -19.41
CA HIS A 73 -14.57 11.50 -18.18
C HIS A 73 -15.23 12.12 -16.95
N ARG A 74 -15.65 13.38 -17.02
CA ARG A 74 -16.34 14.07 -15.93
C ARG A 74 -17.66 13.39 -15.55
N ARG A 75 -18.47 13.01 -16.54
CA ARG A 75 -19.73 12.27 -16.32
C ARG A 75 -19.49 10.88 -15.75
N ALA A 76 -18.49 10.16 -16.26
CA ALA A 76 -18.14 8.83 -15.74
C ALA A 76 -17.68 8.91 -14.28
N PHE A 77 -16.87 9.92 -13.94
CA PHE A 77 -16.42 10.15 -12.56
C PHE A 77 -17.58 10.54 -11.63
N GLN A 78 -18.48 11.40 -12.10
CA GLN A 78 -19.69 11.75 -11.35
C GLN A 78 -20.55 10.52 -11.08
N ALA A 79 -20.87 9.72 -12.09
CA ALA A 79 -21.64 8.49 -11.94
C ALA A 79 -20.97 7.48 -11.00
N HIS A 80 -19.64 7.34 -11.07
CA HIS A 80 -18.90 6.50 -10.13
C HIS A 80 -19.00 7.03 -8.69
N THR A 81 -18.84 8.34 -8.49
CA THR A 81 -18.95 8.98 -7.18
C THR A 81 -20.35 8.82 -6.58
N GLU A 82 -21.39 8.94 -7.40
CA GLU A 82 -22.78 8.72 -7.01
C GLU A 82 -23.02 7.25 -6.61
N ASN A 83 -22.48 6.29 -7.37
CA ASN A 83 -22.55 4.87 -7.02
C ASN A 83 -21.83 4.54 -5.71
N VAL A 84 -20.64 5.10 -5.49
CA VAL A 84 -19.91 4.93 -4.22
C VAL A 84 -20.71 5.53 -3.07
N SER A 85 -21.27 6.73 -3.26
CA SER A 85 -22.12 7.38 -2.25
C SER A 85 -23.36 6.56 -1.93
N TYR A 86 -23.98 5.94 -2.94
CA TYR A 86 -25.09 5.02 -2.77
C TYR A 86 -24.70 3.78 -1.93
N PHE A 87 -23.56 3.15 -2.23
CA PHE A 87 -23.07 2.01 -1.45
C PHE A 87 -22.73 2.40 -0.01
N LEU A 88 -22.11 3.56 0.20
CA LEU A 88 -21.82 4.08 1.53
C LEU A 88 -23.12 4.31 2.31
N ASN A 89 -24.15 4.90 1.69
CA ASN A 89 -25.45 5.10 2.33
C ASN A 89 -26.11 3.76 2.74
N ILE A 90 -26.04 2.73 1.89
CA ILE A 90 -26.50 1.38 2.28
C ILE A 90 -25.69 0.84 3.47
N GLY A 91 -24.37 1.02 3.44
CA GLY A 91 -23.48 0.63 4.53
C GLY A 91 -23.88 1.30 5.85
N THR A 92 -24.08 2.61 5.83
CA THR A 92 -24.53 3.40 6.97
C THR A 92 -25.88 2.91 7.49
N GLN A 93 -26.88 2.74 6.62
CA GLN A 93 -28.21 2.25 7.04
C GLN A 93 -28.16 0.86 7.67
N ARG A 94 -27.30 -0.04 7.17
CA ARG A 94 -27.12 -1.37 7.76
C ARG A 94 -26.47 -1.27 9.14
N LEU A 95 -25.47 -0.39 9.28
CA LEU A 95 -24.79 -0.15 10.54
C LEU A 95 -25.73 0.47 11.57
N ASP A 96 -26.55 1.44 11.18
CA ASP A 96 -27.56 2.07 12.05
C ASP A 96 -28.60 1.05 12.51
N LYS A 97 -29.06 0.17 11.62
CA LYS A 97 -29.98 -0.92 11.99
C LYS A 97 -29.34 -1.89 12.98
N LEU A 98 -28.11 -2.31 12.74
CA LEU A 98 -27.39 -3.20 13.64
C LEU A 98 -27.17 -2.56 15.01
N GLN A 99 -26.84 -1.27 15.04
CA GLN A 99 -26.71 -0.50 16.27
C GLN A 99 -28.04 -0.42 17.03
N ALA A 100 -29.14 -0.11 16.33
CA ALA A 100 -30.48 -0.05 16.94
C ALA A 100 -30.94 -1.42 17.47
N GLU A 101 -30.67 -2.51 16.76
CA GLU A 101 -30.95 -3.88 17.21
C GLU A 101 -30.14 -4.23 18.46
N TYR A 102 -28.85 -3.88 18.48
CA TYR A 102 -27.99 -4.08 19.64
C TYR A 102 -28.48 -3.30 20.86
N ASP A 103 -28.81 -2.02 20.68
CA ASP A 103 -29.32 -1.18 21.77
C ASP A 103 -30.68 -1.67 22.26
N HIS A 104 -31.54 -2.15 21.37
CA HIS A 104 -32.82 -2.77 21.75
C HIS A 104 -32.61 -4.05 22.57
N GLN A 105 -31.72 -4.95 22.13
CA GLN A 105 -31.42 -6.18 22.86
C GLN A 105 -30.81 -5.88 24.23
N LYS A 106 -29.88 -4.93 24.30
CA LYS A 106 -29.27 -4.47 25.55
C LYS A 106 -30.33 -3.93 26.51
N ASN A 107 -31.21 -3.06 26.04
CA ASN A 107 -32.25 -2.47 26.88
C ASN A 107 -33.28 -3.50 27.35
N ASN A 108 -33.69 -4.43 26.48
CA ASN A 108 -34.57 -5.53 26.88
C ASN A 108 -33.94 -6.42 27.94
N LEU A 109 -32.63 -6.72 27.81
CA LEU A 109 -31.93 -7.45 28.85
C LEU A 109 -31.95 -6.67 30.15
N LEU A 110 -31.50 -5.41 30.15
CA LEU A 110 -31.48 -4.57 31.35
C LEU A 110 -32.86 -4.48 32.02
N GLU A 111 -33.93 -4.28 31.26
CA GLU A 111 -35.29 -4.23 31.80
C GLU A 111 -35.71 -5.58 32.42
N ASN A 112 -35.30 -6.71 31.84
CA ASN A 112 -35.55 -8.03 32.43
C ASN A 112 -34.74 -8.24 33.71
N TRP A 113 -33.47 -7.82 33.74
CA TRP A 113 -32.64 -7.86 34.94
C TRP A 113 -33.27 -7.03 36.07
N ASP A 114 -33.69 -5.80 35.78
CA ASP A 114 -34.33 -4.93 36.76
C ASP A 114 -35.65 -5.55 37.29
N LYS A 115 -36.44 -6.18 36.41
CA LYS A 115 -37.66 -6.90 36.82
C LYS A 115 -37.36 -8.10 37.70
N GLU A 116 -36.40 -8.95 37.31
CA GLU A 116 -35.99 -10.11 38.09
C GLU A 116 -35.43 -9.71 39.46
N GLU A 117 -34.64 -8.64 39.53
CA GLU A 117 -34.14 -8.09 40.78
C GLU A 117 -35.28 -7.64 41.70
N MET A 118 -36.26 -6.90 41.16
CA MET A 118 -37.43 -6.46 41.93
C MET A 118 -38.27 -7.65 42.42
N GLU A 119 -38.48 -8.66 41.59
CA GLU A 119 -39.21 -9.88 41.97
C GLU A 119 -38.47 -10.67 43.06
N LEU A 120 -37.14 -10.77 42.97
CA LEU A 120 -36.31 -11.44 43.98
C LEU A 120 -36.38 -10.72 45.33
N ILE A 121 -36.26 -9.39 45.34
CA ILE A 121 -36.35 -8.59 46.57
C ILE A 121 -37.73 -8.77 47.21
N ASP A 122 -38.81 -8.65 46.44
CA ASP A 122 -40.17 -8.81 46.97
C ASP A 122 -40.45 -10.25 47.45
N CYS A 123 -39.91 -11.27 46.77
CA CYS A 123 -39.98 -12.65 47.27
C CYS A 123 -39.21 -12.83 48.58
N GLN A 124 -38.03 -12.21 48.69
CA GLN A 124 -37.22 -12.24 49.90
C GLN A 124 -37.95 -11.56 51.05
N ASP A 125 -38.48 -10.35 50.86
CA ASP A 125 -39.22 -9.61 51.88
C ASP A 125 -40.45 -10.41 52.36
N ARG A 126 -41.17 -11.03 51.43
CA ARG A 126 -42.30 -11.92 51.76
C ARG A 126 -41.85 -13.16 52.55
N ALA A 127 -40.70 -13.74 52.24
CA ALA A 127 -40.14 -14.88 52.97
C ALA A 127 -39.68 -14.47 54.38
N GLU A 128 -38.98 -13.34 54.51
CA GLU A 128 -38.54 -12.79 55.79
C GLU A 128 -39.73 -12.48 56.70
N PHE A 129 -40.80 -11.90 56.16
CA PHE A 129 -42.02 -11.64 56.92
C PHE A 129 -42.65 -12.93 57.45
N LYS A 130 -42.74 -13.98 56.62
CA LYS A 130 -43.24 -15.29 57.05
C LYS A 130 -42.39 -15.90 58.16
N LEU A 131 -41.07 -15.83 58.07
CA LEU A 131 -40.17 -16.33 59.10
C LEU A 131 -40.32 -15.55 60.42
N LYS A 132 -40.43 -14.22 60.35
CA LYS A 132 -40.71 -13.38 61.53
C LYS A 132 -42.02 -13.76 62.19
N LEU A 133 -43.07 -14.04 61.41
CA LEU A 133 -44.37 -14.47 61.92
C LEU A 133 -44.29 -15.85 62.59
N ILE A 134 -43.60 -16.83 61.98
CA ILE A 134 -43.40 -18.16 62.56
C ILE A 134 -42.66 -18.05 63.90
N MET A 135 -41.57 -17.27 63.93
CA MET A 135 -40.78 -17.05 65.14
C MET A 135 -41.63 -16.42 66.26
N TYR A 136 -42.48 -15.45 65.92
CA TYR A 136 -43.40 -14.83 66.89
C TYR A 136 -44.42 -15.83 67.45
N ILE A 137 -45.03 -16.65 66.60
CA ILE A 137 -46.01 -17.66 67.04
C ILE A 137 -45.32 -18.70 67.94
N GLN A 138 -44.16 -19.19 67.53
CA GLN A 138 -43.38 -20.15 68.33
C GLN A 138 -43.02 -19.57 69.70
N ASP A 139 -42.51 -18.34 69.77
CA ASP A 139 -42.16 -17.70 71.03
C ASP A 139 -43.39 -17.54 71.95
N ARG A 140 -44.53 -17.11 71.40
CA ARG A 140 -45.80 -17.04 72.16
C ARG A 140 -46.18 -18.40 72.72
N ASP A 141 -46.13 -19.45 71.92
CA ASP A 141 -46.53 -20.80 72.34
C ASP A 141 -45.55 -21.37 73.38
N PHE A 142 -44.25 -21.11 73.25
CA PHE A 142 -43.25 -21.45 74.26
C PHE A 142 -43.46 -20.69 75.58
N GLN A 143 -43.84 -19.43 75.53
CA GLN A 143 -44.17 -18.65 76.72
C GLN A 143 -45.42 -19.20 77.43
N MET A 144 -46.45 -19.60 76.68
CA MET A 144 -47.65 -20.23 77.23
C MET A 144 -47.31 -21.56 77.90
N LEU A 145 -46.58 -22.45 77.21
CA LEU A 145 -46.15 -23.74 77.76
C LEU A 145 -45.31 -23.56 79.04
N ARG A 146 -44.42 -22.57 79.07
CA ARG A 146 -43.61 -22.25 80.26
C ARG A 146 -44.49 -21.88 81.45
N LYS A 147 -45.50 -21.02 81.24
CA LYS A 147 -46.45 -20.64 82.29
C LYS A 147 -47.26 -21.84 82.79
N ASP A 148 -47.71 -22.72 81.91
CA ASP A 148 -48.48 -23.92 82.30
C ASP A 148 -47.63 -24.88 83.14
N ILE A 149 -46.35 -25.07 82.80
CA ILE A 149 -45.43 -25.88 83.61
C ILE A 149 -45.18 -25.22 84.98
N GLU A 150 -45.03 -23.90 85.03
CA GLU A 150 -44.84 -23.16 86.29
C GLU A 150 -46.07 -23.26 87.21
N THR A 151 -47.28 -23.14 86.67
CA THR A 151 -48.52 -23.27 87.45
C THR A 151 -48.70 -24.70 87.96
N GLN A 152 -48.43 -25.71 87.12
CA GLN A 152 -48.49 -27.11 87.53
C GLN A 152 -47.49 -27.44 88.66
N ARG A 153 -46.25 -26.95 88.56
CA ARG A 153 -45.27 -27.12 89.65
C ARG A 153 -45.72 -26.44 90.94
N ALA A 154 -46.39 -25.30 90.84
CA ALA A 154 -46.91 -24.59 92.01
C ALA A 154 -48.08 -25.33 92.67
N THR A 155 -48.96 -25.96 91.89
CA THR A 155 -50.06 -26.79 92.43
C THR A 155 -49.51 -28.04 93.10
N GLU A 156 -48.62 -28.79 92.44
CA GLU A 156 -47.99 -30.00 93.00
C GLU A 156 -47.29 -29.70 94.35
N LYS A 157 -46.59 -28.56 94.44
CA LYS A 157 -45.95 -28.12 95.69
C LYS A 157 -46.95 -27.79 96.80
N ASN A 158 -48.10 -27.21 96.47
CA ASN A 158 -49.11 -26.85 97.47
C ASN A 158 -49.89 -28.08 97.94
N ASP A 159 -50.16 -29.03 97.04
CA ASP A 159 -50.83 -30.29 97.37
C ASP A 159 -49.97 -31.11 98.34
N ALA A 160 -48.67 -31.27 98.04
CA ALA A 160 -47.72 -31.93 98.95
C ALA A 160 -47.63 -31.24 100.33
N ARG A 161 -47.79 -29.91 100.39
CA ARG A 161 -47.82 -29.16 101.66
C ARG A 161 -49.08 -29.45 102.45
N LEU A 162 -50.25 -29.53 101.79
CA LEU A 162 -51.54 -29.82 102.43
C LEU A 162 -51.58 -31.24 102.97
N GLU A 163 -51.08 -32.23 102.21
CA GLU A 163 -50.95 -33.62 102.66
C GLU A 163 -50.10 -33.70 103.94
N HIS A 164 -48.92 -33.07 103.95
CA HIS A 164 -48.07 -33.00 105.14
C HIS A 164 -48.76 -32.32 106.33
N GLU A 165 -49.57 -31.28 106.10
CA GLU A 165 -50.30 -30.57 107.17
C GLU A 165 -51.44 -31.41 107.75
N GLU A 166 -52.12 -32.22 106.92
CA GLU A 166 -53.13 -33.19 107.35
C GLU A 166 -52.51 -34.36 108.13
N GLU A 167 -51.38 -34.89 107.67
CA GLU A 167 -50.59 -35.88 108.38
C GLU A 167 -50.19 -35.36 109.78
N LEU A 168 -49.72 -34.10 109.86
CA LEU A 168 -49.34 -33.48 111.14
C LEU A 168 -50.54 -33.31 112.09
N ARG A 169 -51.73 -32.94 111.59
CA ARG A 169 -52.95 -32.84 112.40
C ARG A 169 -53.44 -34.19 112.89
N SER A 170 -53.33 -35.24 112.08
CA SER A 170 -53.68 -36.62 112.46
C SER A 170 -52.81 -37.16 113.62
N PHE A 171 -51.61 -36.60 113.78
CA PHE A 171 -50.60 -37.07 114.73
C PHE A 171 -50.66 -36.38 116.11
N CYS A 172 -51.20 -35.15 116.22
CA CYS A 172 -51.07 -34.31 117.40
C CYS A 172 -51.86 -34.76 118.66
N ALA A 173 -53.02 -35.41 118.53
CA ALA A 173 -53.85 -35.83 119.67
C ALA A 173 -53.25 -36.98 120.53
N PRO A 174 -52.67 -38.05 119.96
CA PRO A 174 -51.96 -39.07 120.75
C PRO A 174 -50.58 -38.62 121.26
N LYS A 175 -50.06 -37.47 120.81
CA LYS A 175 -48.68 -37.02 121.08
C LYS A 175 -48.48 -36.38 122.45
N GLN A 176 -49.50 -35.79 123.09
CA GLN A 176 -49.34 -35.24 124.44
C GLN A 176 -49.15 -36.33 125.52
N LEU A 177 -49.92 -37.42 125.45
CA LEU A 177 -49.75 -38.58 126.32
C LEU A 177 -48.48 -39.38 125.97
N ALA A 178 -48.04 -39.30 124.72
CA ALA A 178 -46.82 -39.94 124.29
C ALA A 178 -45.57 -39.10 124.58
N ILE A 179 -45.61 -37.78 124.79
CA ILE A 179 -44.44 -36.94 125.15
C ILE A 179 -43.79 -37.43 126.45
N GLU A 180 -44.60 -37.81 127.45
CA GLU A 180 -44.11 -38.35 128.73
C GLU A 180 -43.51 -39.77 128.58
N MET A 181 -44.06 -40.59 127.68
CA MET A 181 -43.48 -41.89 127.30
C MET A 181 -42.25 -41.76 126.38
N TYR A 182 -42.25 -40.77 125.48
CA TYR A 182 -41.19 -40.47 124.52
C TYR A 182 -39.99 -39.86 125.20
N TRP A 183 -40.09 -39.34 126.43
CA TRP A 183 -38.93 -38.90 127.20
C TRP A 183 -38.12 -40.06 127.79
N GLY A 184 -38.80 -41.14 128.19
CA GLY A 184 -38.16 -42.41 128.54
C GLY A 184 -37.64 -43.14 127.31
N LYS A 185 -38.47 -43.25 126.27
CA LYS A 185 -38.04 -43.79 124.97
C LYS A 185 -37.00 -42.92 124.28
N LEU A 186 -36.89 -41.60 124.49
CA LEU A 186 -35.86 -40.77 123.86
C LEU A 186 -34.47 -41.19 124.31
N ARG A 187 -34.34 -41.71 125.53
CA ARG A 187 -33.06 -42.13 126.09
C ARG A 187 -32.61 -43.49 125.57
N GLU A 188 -33.56 -44.38 125.27
CA GLU A 188 -33.32 -45.66 124.58
C GLU A 188 -33.22 -45.48 123.06
N VAL A 189 -34.13 -44.73 122.45
CA VAL A 189 -34.13 -44.32 121.05
C VAL A 189 -32.95 -43.42 120.74
N TYR A 190 -32.41 -42.59 121.63
CA TYR A 190 -31.15 -41.87 121.35
C TYR A 190 -29.98 -42.84 121.17
N ASN A 191 -29.96 -43.94 121.94
CA ASN A 191 -28.96 -45.00 121.78
C ASN A 191 -29.24 -45.87 120.53
N SER A 192 -30.49 -46.24 120.25
CA SER A 192 -30.88 -46.95 119.01
C SER A 192 -30.79 -46.07 117.75
N TYR A 193 -31.00 -44.76 117.87
CA TYR A 193 -30.81 -43.73 116.84
C TYR A 193 -29.33 -43.50 116.64
N GLN A 194 -28.49 -43.52 117.67
CA GLN A 194 -27.04 -43.53 117.48
C GLN A 194 -26.59 -44.77 116.70
N GLU A 195 -27.25 -45.92 116.89
CA GLU A 195 -27.00 -47.18 116.15
C GLU A 195 -27.57 -47.19 114.72
N GLU A 196 -28.77 -46.66 114.46
CA GLU A 196 -29.40 -46.55 113.13
C GLU A 196 -28.96 -45.32 112.32
N HIS A 197 -28.59 -44.23 112.99
CA HIS A 197 -28.04 -43.01 112.37
C HIS A 197 -26.54 -43.16 112.12
N ASN A 198 -25.84 -44.10 112.76
CA ASN A 198 -24.45 -44.41 112.42
C ASN A 198 -24.26 -44.85 110.97
N PRO A 199 -25.07 -45.78 110.39
CA PRO A 199 -24.97 -46.12 108.97
C PRO A 199 -25.43 -44.97 108.07
N ILE A 200 -26.38 -44.13 108.49
CA ILE A 200 -26.80 -42.93 107.72
C ILE A 200 -25.69 -41.86 107.73
N MET A 201 -25.03 -41.61 108.87
CA MET A 201 -23.87 -40.72 108.95
C MET A 201 -22.66 -41.31 108.25
N SER A 202 -22.45 -42.62 108.33
CA SER A 202 -21.42 -43.31 107.54
C SER A 202 -21.71 -43.17 106.04
N HIS A 203 -22.97 -43.27 105.62
CA HIS A 203 -23.38 -43.03 104.24
C HIS A 203 -23.21 -41.56 103.83
N TYR A 204 -23.58 -40.61 104.70
CA TYR A 204 -23.36 -39.18 104.48
C TYR A 204 -21.86 -38.85 104.40
N HIS A 205 -21.03 -39.41 105.27
CA HIS A 205 -19.58 -39.28 105.20
C HIS A 205 -19.04 -39.89 103.91
N SER A 206 -19.53 -41.05 103.49
CA SER A 206 -19.15 -41.64 102.19
C SER A 206 -19.61 -40.78 101.01
N LEU A 207 -20.79 -40.17 101.07
CA LEU A 207 -21.28 -39.25 100.04
C LEU A 207 -20.46 -37.97 100.01
N ARG A 208 -20.10 -37.42 101.18
CA ARG A 208 -19.26 -36.24 101.31
C ARG A 208 -17.84 -36.50 100.83
N GLU A 209 -17.27 -37.67 101.12
CA GLU A 209 -15.97 -38.08 100.57
C GLU A 209 -16.02 -38.23 99.05
N LYS A 210 -17.13 -38.75 98.51
CA LYS A 210 -17.36 -38.80 97.05
C LYS A 210 -17.52 -37.42 96.45
N ASP A 211 -18.26 -36.52 97.10
CA ASP A 211 -18.44 -35.14 96.66
C ASP A 211 -17.10 -34.38 96.69
N ASP A 212 -16.33 -34.50 97.77
CA ASP A 212 -14.96 -33.96 97.87
C ASP A 212 -14.02 -34.57 96.81
N PHE A 213 -14.19 -35.86 96.46
CA PHE A 213 -13.45 -36.50 95.38
C PHE A 213 -13.83 -35.93 94.01
N TYR A 214 -15.13 -35.84 93.70
CA TYR A 214 -15.61 -35.28 92.44
C TYR A 214 -15.27 -33.80 92.32
N GLN A 215 -15.34 -33.02 93.40
CA GLN A 215 -14.96 -31.61 93.39
C GLN A 215 -13.47 -31.45 93.05
N LYS A 216 -12.60 -32.34 93.55
CA LYS A 216 -11.17 -32.36 93.18
C LYS A 216 -10.95 -32.79 91.72
N GLU A 217 -11.73 -33.74 91.21
CA GLU A 217 -11.68 -34.12 89.79
C GLU A 217 -12.19 -33.01 88.87
N ILE A 218 -13.30 -32.37 89.20
CA ILE A 218 -13.85 -31.22 88.47
C ILE A 218 -12.83 -30.10 88.43
N ALA A 219 -12.21 -29.75 89.56
CA ALA A 219 -11.17 -28.73 89.60
C ALA A 219 -9.94 -29.09 88.75
N ARG A 220 -9.53 -30.37 88.71
CA ARG A 220 -8.46 -30.85 87.82
C ARG A 220 -8.86 -30.75 86.35
N ASN A 221 -10.08 -31.14 86.02
CA ASN A 221 -10.60 -31.08 84.65
C ASN A 221 -10.75 -29.64 84.19
N ASP A 222 -11.25 -28.73 85.04
CA ASP A 222 -11.34 -27.30 84.75
C ASP A 222 -9.95 -26.70 84.46
N TYR A 223 -8.94 -27.09 85.23
CA TYR A 223 -7.56 -26.67 84.96
C TYR A 223 -7.04 -27.20 83.61
N GLN A 224 -7.32 -28.46 83.27
CA GLN A 224 -6.96 -29.02 81.97
C GLN A 224 -7.68 -28.33 80.82
N ILE A 225 -8.96 -28.00 80.99
CA ILE A 225 -9.76 -27.25 80.02
C ILE A 225 -9.16 -25.85 79.83
N GLN A 226 -8.78 -25.15 80.90
CA GLN A 226 -8.13 -23.84 80.81
C GLN A 226 -6.81 -23.92 80.02
N LEU A 227 -5.96 -24.90 80.31
CA LEU A 227 -4.71 -25.11 79.58
C LEU A 227 -4.96 -25.44 78.09
N ALA A 228 -5.97 -26.26 77.80
CA ALA A 228 -6.38 -26.57 76.43
C ALA A 228 -6.93 -25.34 75.69
N CYS A 229 -7.69 -24.48 76.38
CA CYS A 229 -8.18 -23.22 75.82
C CYS A 229 -7.03 -22.25 75.52
N GLU A 230 -6.07 -22.09 76.43
CA GLU A 230 -4.88 -21.24 76.20
C GLU A 230 -4.01 -21.75 75.05
N THR A 231 -3.85 -23.06 74.91
CA THR A 231 -3.12 -23.63 73.76
C THR A 231 -3.88 -23.42 72.46
N LEU A 232 -5.21 -23.56 72.45
CA LEU A 232 -6.04 -23.25 71.28
C LEU A 232 -5.96 -21.78 70.86
N THR A 233 -6.03 -20.84 71.81
CA THR A 233 -5.93 -19.40 71.48
C THR A 233 -4.54 -19.04 70.96
N ASN A 234 -3.47 -19.61 71.52
CA ASN A 234 -2.11 -19.43 71.01
C ASN A 234 -1.96 -19.99 69.59
N LEU A 235 -2.46 -21.19 69.31
CA LEU A 235 -2.46 -21.78 67.97
C LEU A 235 -3.28 -20.94 66.99
N GLN A 236 -4.42 -20.41 67.42
CA GLN A 236 -5.25 -19.51 66.61
C GLN A 236 -4.49 -18.22 66.27
N HIS A 237 -3.77 -17.63 67.22
CA HIS A 237 -2.95 -16.44 66.98
C HIS A 237 -1.81 -16.70 66.00
N GLU A 238 -1.07 -17.81 66.19
CA GLU A 238 0.00 -18.20 65.26
C GLU A 238 -0.54 -18.54 63.86
N TRP A 239 -1.71 -19.16 63.77
CA TRP A 239 -2.39 -19.40 62.49
C TRP A 239 -2.78 -18.08 61.79
N GLN A 240 -3.35 -17.12 62.52
CA GLN A 240 -3.68 -15.81 61.96
C GLN A 240 -2.43 -15.06 61.49
N LYS A 241 -1.35 -15.09 62.27
CA LYS A 241 -0.08 -14.47 61.93
C LYS A 241 0.54 -15.11 60.69
N THR A 242 0.63 -16.43 60.63
CA THR A 242 1.16 -17.16 59.47
C THR A 242 0.31 -16.90 58.22
N THR A 243 -1.02 -16.92 58.36
CA THR A 243 -1.96 -16.59 57.27
C THR A 243 -1.74 -15.17 56.76
N SER A 244 -1.70 -14.18 57.64
CA SER A 244 -1.45 -12.77 57.29
C SER A 244 -0.11 -12.58 56.58
N THR A 245 0.96 -13.21 57.08
CA THR A 245 2.27 -13.12 56.40
C THR A 245 2.28 -13.81 55.03
N MET A 246 1.51 -14.88 54.85
CA MET A 246 1.39 -15.56 53.56
C MET A 246 0.56 -14.74 52.58
N THR A 247 -0.56 -14.14 53.03
CA THR A 247 -1.35 -13.22 52.20
C THR A 247 -0.53 -12.02 51.76
N ASP A 248 0.28 -11.44 52.65
CA ASP A 248 1.18 -10.32 52.32
C ASP A 248 2.28 -10.70 51.33
N LYS A 249 2.76 -11.95 51.36
CA LYS A 249 3.71 -12.46 50.37
C LYS A 249 3.03 -12.65 49.02
N LEU A 250 1.82 -13.22 49.01
CA LEU A 250 1.05 -13.43 47.79
C LEU A 250 0.68 -12.11 47.10
N THR A 251 0.23 -11.11 47.86
CA THR A 251 -0.07 -9.77 47.32
C THR A 251 1.17 -9.10 46.74
N ARG A 252 2.32 -9.17 47.43
CA ARG A 252 3.60 -8.66 46.91
C ARG A 252 4.03 -9.36 45.62
N MET A 253 3.91 -10.69 45.55
CA MET A 253 4.24 -11.46 44.35
C MET A 253 3.28 -11.17 43.19
N ALA A 254 1.98 -11.00 43.47
CA ALA A 254 0.99 -10.60 42.48
C ALA A 254 1.28 -9.21 41.90
N ASN A 255 1.56 -8.23 42.76
CA ASN A 255 1.92 -6.87 42.33
C ASN A 255 3.19 -6.86 41.48
N ARG A 256 4.22 -7.63 41.87
CA ARG A 256 5.48 -7.73 41.10
C ARG A 256 5.27 -8.42 39.75
N LYS A 257 4.41 -9.44 39.69
CA LYS A 257 4.01 -10.10 38.43
C LYS A 257 3.31 -9.10 37.51
N GLU A 258 2.38 -8.31 38.04
CA GLU A 258 1.65 -7.31 37.26
C GLU A 258 2.59 -6.20 36.74
N GLU A 259 3.51 -5.73 37.58
CA GLU A 259 4.52 -4.73 37.20
C GLU A 259 5.45 -5.26 36.09
N LEU A 260 5.93 -6.49 36.21
CA LEU A 260 6.71 -7.15 35.17
C LEU A 260 5.92 -7.32 33.87
N THR A 261 4.64 -7.67 33.97
CA THR A 261 3.76 -7.82 32.81
C THR A 261 3.58 -6.49 32.09
N ARG A 262 3.37 -5.39 32.83
CA ARG A 262 3.31 -4.03 32.28
C ARG A 262 4.63 -3.63 31.59
N LYS A 263 5.77 -3.86 32.24
CA LYS A 263 7.10 -3.58 31.65
C LYS A 263 7.34 -4.40 30.37
N TYR A 264 6.96 -5.67 30.35
CA TYR A 264 7.08 -6.52 29.17
C TYR A 264 6.20 -6.03 28.01
N LEU A 265 4.94 -5.67 28.27
CA LEU A 265 4.05 -5.13 27.25
C LEU A 265 4.56 -3.81 26.67
N GLN A 266 5.11 -2.94 27.53
CA GLN A 266 5.73 -1.69 27.11
C GLN A 266 6.96 -1.96 26.21
N MET A 267 7.89 -2.81 26.65
CA MET A 267 9.05 -3.20 25.83
C MET A 267 8.63 -3.82 24.48
N LYS A 268 7.58 -4.64 24.46
CA LYS A 268 7.06 -5.23 23.21
C LYS A 268 6.50 -4.16 22.27
N LYS A 269 5.83 -3.13 22.80
CA LYS A 269 5.34 -1.99 22.03
C LYS A 269 6.50 -1.18 21.45
N ASP A 270 7.50 -0.88 22.27
CA ASP A 270 8.66 -0.10 21.87
C ASP A 270 9.52 -0.84 20.83
N SER A 271 9.71 -2.15 21.00
CA SER A 271 10.40 -3.01 20.02
C SER A 271 9.69 -3.04 18.67
N LYS A 272 8.35 -3.13 18.64
CA LYS A 272 7.58 -3.03 17.39
C LYS A 272 7.71 -1.67 16.73
N LEU A 273 7.70 -0.60 17.53
CA LEU A 273 7.87 0.76 17.01
C LEU A 273 9.24 0.94 16.36
N GLU A 274 10.32 0.50 17.02
CA GLU A 274 11.67 0.56 16.45
C GLU A 274 11.84 -0.33 15.24
N SER A 275 11.26 -1.54 15.23
CA SER A 275 11.24 -2.39 14.04
C SER A 275 10.52 -1.72 12.86
N CYS A 276 9.42 -1.01 13.11
CA CYS A 276 8.68 -0.28 12.08
C CYS A 276 9.49 0.89 11.53
N LYS A 277 10.12 1.69 12.40
CA LYS A 277 11.03 2.77 11.99
C LYS A 277 12.21 2.25 11.19
N GLY A 278 12.82 1.14 11.63
CA GLY A 278 13.91 0.48 10.92
C GLY A 278 13.49 0.00 9.53
N SER A 279 12.30 -0.60 9.40
CA SER A 279 11.75 -1.00 8.10
C SER A 279 11.51 0.21 7.19
N GLN A 280 10.93 1.29 7.71
CA GLN A 280 10.69 2.51 6.93
C GLN A 280 11.99 3.17 6.46
N GLN A 281 13.00 3.24 7.33
CA GLN A 281 14.32 3.75 6.95
C GLN A 281 15.00 2.87 5.90
N LEU A 282 14.88 1.55 6.03
CA LEU A 282 15.38 0.62 5.03
C LEU A 282 14.68 0.81 3.69
N ASP A 283 13.35 0.95 3.68
CA ASP A 283 12.58 1.19 2.46
C ASP A 283 13.02 2.49 1.77
N ILE A 284 13.19 3.57 2.52
CA ILE A 284 13.68 4.86 1.98
C ILE A 284 15.08 4.68 1.37
N MET A 285 15.99 4.01 2.08
CA MET A 285 17.35 3.78 1.63
C MET A 285 17.41 2.89 0.39
N VAL A 286 16.62 1.82 0.35
CA VAL A 286 16.52 0.91 -0.80
C VAL A 286 15.98 1.64 -2.01
N ASN A 287 14.88 2.39 -1.87
CA ASN A 287 14.30 3.16 -2.97
C ASN A 287 15.29 4.19 -3.51
N ALA A 288 15.94 4.97 -2.64
CA ALA A 288 16.95 5.95 -3.04
C ALA A 288 18.14 5.29 -3.76
N SER A 289 18.60 4.13 -3.29
CA SER A 289 19.68 3.38 -3.94
C SER A 289 19.26 2.84 -5.31
N GLN A 290 18.03 2.34 -5.44
CA GLN A 290 17.50 1.81 -6.68
C GLN A 290 17.30 2.91 -7.72
N ASP A 291 16.84 4.09 -7.30
CA ASP A 291 16.69 5.26 -8.17
C ASP A 291 18.05 5.77 -8.64
N ALA A 292 19.06 5.81 -7.76
CA ALA A 292 20.43 6.15 -8.13
C ALA A 292 21.03 5.13 -9.13
N ILE A 293 20.79 3.84 -8.92
CA ILE A 293 21.22 2.78 -9.84
C ILE A 293 20.57 2.96 -11.21
N LYS A 294 19.24 3.13 -11.26
CA LYS A 294 18.52 3.37 -12.52
C LYS A 294 19.05 4.60 -13.26
N HIS A 295 19.29 5.70 -12.54
CA HIS A 295 19.85 6.90 -13.13
C HIS A 295 21.25 6.66 -13.72
N LEU A 296 22.10 5.90 -13.04
CA LEU A 296 23.42 5.52 -13.54
C LEU A 296 23.33 4.58 -14.75
N GLU A 297 22.39 3.63 -14.75
CA GLU A 297 22.12 2.74 -15.89
C GLU A 297 21.65 3.53 -17.12
N ASP A 298 20.72 4.48 -16.95
CA ASP A 298 20.25 5.37 -18.03
C ASP A 298 21.40 6.22 -18.59
N MET A 299 22.27 6.73 -17.72
CA MET A 299 23.46 7.48 -18.14
C MET A 299 24.45 6.59 -18.89
N TYR A 300 24.66 5.37 -18.42
CA TYR A 300 25.49 4.37 -19.09
C TYR A 300 24.95 4.01 -20.48
N GLU A 301 23.63 3.84 -20.63
CA GLU A 301 23.00 3.63 -21.93
C GLU A 301 23.23 4.80 -22.89
N LYS A 302 23.05 6.05 -22.42
CA LYS A 302 23.30 7.25 -23.23
C LYS A 302 24.75 7.32 -23.67
N LEU A 303 25.69 7.05 -22.75
CA LEU A 303 27.12 7.02 -23.04
C LEU A 303 27.45 5.94 -24.09
N ASN A 304 26.91 4.74 -23.93
CA ASN A 304 27.08 3.65 -24.89
C ASN A 304 26.53 4.04 -26.27
N LYS A 305 25.36 4.68 -26.35
CA LYS A 305 24.80 5.19 -27.62
C LYS A 305 25.73 6.21 -28.27
N VAL A 306 26.29 7.15 -27.50
CA VAL A 306 27.27 8.13 -28.00
C VAL A 306 28.54 7.45 -28.49
N MET A 307 29.06 6.48 -27.73
CA MET A 307 30.26 5.72 -28.10
C MET A 307 30.05 4.90 -29.38
N GLN A 308 28.90 4.22 -29.51
CA GLN A 308 28.52 3.51 -30.73
C GLN A 308 28.38 4.45 -31.94
N LEU A 309 27.73 5.61 -31.76
CA LEU A 309 27.62 6.62 -32.82
C LEU A 309 28.99 7.17 -33.21
N SER A 310 29.88 7.42 -32.25
CA SER A 310 31.26 7.84 -32.50
C SER A 310 32.02 6.77 -33.32
N GLU A 311 31.90 5.49 -32.96
CA GLU A 311 32.54 4.39 -33.68
C GLU A 311 31.99 4.24 -35.11
N ILE A 312 30.68 4.37 -35.30
CA ILE A 312 30.06 4.36 -36.64
C ILE A 312 30.54 5.55 -37.46
N CYS A 313 30.57 6.76 -36.88
CA CYS A 313 31.03 7.97 -37.55
C CYS A 313 32.51 7.90 -37.92
N SER A 314 33.35 7.35 -37.05
CA SER A 314 34.80 7.20 -37.26
C SER A 314 35.13 6.39 -38.52
N LYS A 315 34.30 5.40 -38.90
CA LYS A 315 34.48 4.62 -40.15
C LYS A 315 34.40 5.45 -41.44
N TYR A 316 33.80 6.64 -41.39
CA TYR A 316 33.66 7.55 -42.53
C TYR A 316 34.65 8.71 -42.49
N GLU A 317 35.55 8.75 -41.49
CA GLU A 317 36.59 9.76 -41.37
C GLU A 317 37.78 9.37 -42.27
N HIS A 318 38.41 10.38 -42.88
CA HIS A 318 39.60 10.17 -43.70
C HIS A 318 40.87 10.34 -42.86
N GLU A 319 42.01 9.77 -43.28
CA GLU A 319 43.29 9.78 -42.51
C GLU A 319 43.76 11.19 -42.11
N GLY A 320 43.29 12.24 -42.79
CA GLY A 320 43.58 13.64 -42.45
C GLY A 320 42.58 14.32 -41.49
N ASP A 321 41.57 13.62 -41.00
CA ASP A 321 40.54 14.12 -40.08
C ASP A 321 40.67 13.56 -38.65
N GLU A 322 41.64 12.67 -38.41
CA GLU A 322 42.16 12.43 -37.07
C GLU A 322 42.76 13.75 -36.57
N LEU A 323 42.10 14.38 -35.60
CA LEU A 323 42.67 15.46 -34.81
C LEU A 323 43.79 14.88 -33.94
N SER A 324 44.94 14.61 -34.56
CA SER A 324 46.16 14.29 -33.87
C SER A 324 46.62 15.51 -33.08
N LYS A 325 46.64 15.33 -31.76
CA LYS A 325 47.44 16.00 -30.74
C LYS A 325 47.26 17.52 -30.60
N ASP A 326 46.65 17.88 -29.47
CA ASP A 326 47.06 18.97 -28.58
C ASP A 326 47.76 20.16 -29.26
N VAL A 327 46.99 20.97 -29.97
CA VAL A 327 47.27 22.41 -29.98
C VAL A 327 46.62 22.96 -28.73
N GLU A 328 47.39 22.96 -27.65
CA GLU A 328 47.12 23.68 -26.43
C GLU A 328 47.05 25.17 -26.80
N TYR A 329 45.83 25.65 -27.09
CA TYR A 329 45.58 27.09 -27.09
C TYR A 329 45.74 27.55 -25.65
N ASP A 330 46.80 28.33 -25.43
CA ASP A 330 47.20 28.87 -24.14
C ASP A 330 45.98 29.42 -23.38
N LEU A 331 45.72 28.83 -22.21
CA LEU A 331 44.47 28.90 -21.45
C LEU A 331 44.25 30.27 -20.77
N ALA A 332 45.11 31.25 -21.03
CA ALA A 332 45.32 32.39 -20.13
C ALA A 332 44.76 33.75 -20.57
N SER A 333 44.13 33.92 -21.74
CA SER A 333 43.75 35.28 -22.19
C SER A 333 42.31 35.45 -22.68
N VAL A 334 41.32 35.01 -21.92
CA VAL A 334 39.97 35.58 -22.08
C VAL A 334 39.61 36.32 -20.81
N ASP A 335 39.61 37.63 -20.91
CA ASP A 335 39.27 38.56 -19.84
C ASP A 335 37.80 38.36 -19.47
N PHE A 336 37.56 37.70 -18.33
CA PHE A 336 36.24 37.47 -17.77
C PHE A 336 35.87 38.54 -16.73
N GLU A 337 36.47 39.73 -16.80
CA GLU A 337 36.32 40.80 -15.80
C GLU A 337 34.85 41.27 -15.58
N HIS A 338 33.91 40.87 -16.45
CA HIS A 338 32.52 41.31 -16.42
C HIS A 338 31.49 40.17 -16.45
N LEU A 339 31.89 38.92 -16.21
CA LEU A 339 30.96 37.79 -16.16
C LEU A 339 30.82 37.24 -14.74
N ASP A 340 29.59 36.90 -14.36
CA ASP A 340 29.32 36.24 -13.09
C ASP A 340 29.87 34.82 -13.09
N LYS A 341 30.16 34.27 -11.91
CA LYS A 341 30.84 32.98 -11.74
C LYS A 341 30.10 31.83 -12.45
N ASP A 342 28.78 31.86 -12.42
CA ASP A 342 27.91 30.88 -13.09
C ASP A 342 28.00 30.99 -14.62
N MET A 343 28.12 32.21 -15.16
CA MET A 343 28.27 32.43 -16.61
C MET A 343 29.65 32.00 -17.11
N ILE A 344 30.69 32.23 -16.29
CA ILE A 344 32.05 31.79 -16.58
C ILE A 344 32.10 30.26 -16.66
N ASP A 345 31.43 29.56 -15.74
CA ASP A 345 31.42 28.11 -15.72
C ASP A 345 30.58 27.50 -16.85
N GLU A 346 29.46 28.13 -17.23
CA GLU A 346 28.71 27.73 -18.42
C GLU A 346 29.53 27.92 -19.71
N CYS A 347 30.26 29.03 -19.84
CA CYS A 347 31.18 29.24 -20.96
C CYS A 347 32.29 28.19 -21.02
N LYS A 348 32.81 27.72 -19.88
CA LYS A 348 33.81 26.63 -19.85
C LYS A 348 33.20 25.30 -20.31
N GLU A 349 31.93 25.02 -20.00
CA GLU A 349 31.24 23.81 -20.48
C GLU A 349 31.07 23.80 -22.00
N TYR A 350 30.64 24.92 -22.61
CA TYR A 350 30.50 25.00 -24.07
C TYR A 350 31.83 24.83 -24.81
N ARG A 351 32.94 25.35 -24.24
CA ARG A 351 34.28 25.19 -24.83
C ARG A 351 34.74 23.75 -24.96
N LYS A 352 34.24 22.82 -24.13
CA LYS A 352 34.58 21.39 -24.23
C LYS A 352 34.15 20.79 -25.58
N MET A 353 33.15 21.38 -26.24
CA MET A 353 32.65 20.93 -27.55
C MET A 353 33.35 21.60 -28.75
N ASP A 354 34.22 22.59 -28.53
CA ASP A 354 34.82 23.38 -29.62
C ASP A 354 35.63 22.52 -30.60
N LYS A 355 36.40 21.55 -30.09
CA LYS A 355 37.16 20.61 -30.94
C LYS A 355 36.23 19.77 -31.81
N PHE A 356 35.11 19.31 -31.26
CA PHE A 356 34.09 18.55 -32.01
C PHE A 356 33.43 19.44 -33.07
N LEU A 357 33.05 20.67 -32.73
CA LEU A 357 32.46 21.62 -33.66
C LEU A 357 33.42 22.00 -34.79
N LEU A 358 34.72 22.14 -34.50
CA LEU A 358 35.75 22.37 -35.52
C LEU A 358 35.83 21.20 -36.51
N LYS A 359 35.77 19.96 -36.00
CA LYS A 359 35.73 18.74 -36.82
C LYS A 359 34.50 18.69 -37.72
N VAL A 360 33.31 19.00 -37.17
CA VAL A 360 32.05 19.10 -37.93
C VAL A 360 32.14 20.16 -39.03
N ASN A 361 32.71 21.33 -38.72
CA ASN A 361 32.87 22.42 -39.69
C ASN A 361 33.83 22.03 -40.82
N ARG A 362 34.95 21.37 -40.51
CA ARG A 362 35.89 20.85 -41.52
C ARG A 362 35.21 19.85 -42.46
N ALA A 363 34.49 18.87 -41.93
CA ALA A 363 33.73 17.91 -42.74
C ALA A 363 32.67 18.61 -43.62
N LYS A 364 32.01 19.65 -43.10
CA LYS A 364 31.04 20.46 -43.85
C LYS A 364 31.71 21.22 -45.01
N VAL A 365 32.88 21.82 -44.78
CA VAL A 365 33.67 22.50 -45.83
C VAL A 365 34.11 21.50 -46.90
N GLN A 366 34.70 20.37 -46.51
CA GLN A 366 35.09 19.30 -47.45
C GLN A 366 33.89 18.81 -48.27
N THR A 367 32.73 18.61 -47.65
CA THR A 367 31.49 18.21 -48.33
C THR A 367 31.06 19.26 -49.35
N ILE A 368 31.18 20.55 -49.02
CA ILE A 368 30.87 21.65 -49.95
C ILE A 368 31.85 21.63 -51.13
N CYS A 369 33.15 21.48 -50.89
CA CYS A 369 34.17 21.37 -51.93
C CYS A 369 33.92 20.19 -52.89
N LEU A 370 33.63 19.00 -52.37
CA LEU A 370 33.30 17.83 -53.19
C LEU A 370 32.03 18.05 -54.01
N ARG A 371 31.01 18.73 -53.45
CA ARG A 371 29.79 19.08 -54.18
C ARG A 371 30.05 20.05 -55.32
N THR A 372 30.88 21.08 -55.12
CA THR A 372 31.21 22.06 -56.17
C THR A 372 32.04 21.43 -57.27
N GLU A 373 33.01 20.57 -56.93
CA GLU A 373 33.80 19.81 -57.89
C GLU A 373 32.92 18.85 -58.70
N LYS A 374 32.05 18.08 -58.05
CA LYS A 374 31.07 17.23 -58.74
C LYS A 374 30.20 18.03 -59.71
N ALA A 375 29.75 19.23 -59.29
CA ALA A 375 28.97 20.11 -60.16
C ALA A 375 29.79 20.65 -61.36
N LYS A 376 31.09 20.88 -61.18
CA LYS A 376 32.02 21.24 -62.27
C LYS A 376 32.19 20.07 -63.25
N LEU A 377 32.53 18.88 -62.73
CA LEU A 377 32.69 17.66 -63.53
C LEU A 377 31.40 17.27 -64.26
N MET A 378 30.22 17.47 -63.66
CA MET A 378 28.94 17.27 -64.35
C MET A 378 28.76 18.24 -65.51
N ARG A 379 29.13 19.52 -65.35
CA ARG A 379 29.08 20.50 -66.45
C ARG A 379 30.06 20.15 -67.57
N GLU A 380 31.29 19.77 -67.23
CA GLU A 380 32.29 19.32 -68.20
C GLU A 380 31.84 18.05 -68.93
N ASN A 381 31.24 17.08 -68.22
CA ASN A 381 30.69 15.87 -68.82
C ASN A 381 29.55 16.19 -69.81
N ILE A 382 28.66 17.12 -69.45
CA ILE A 382 27.62 17.62 -70.36
C ILE A 382 28.25 18.28 -71.60
N GLN A 383 29.30 19.09 -71.41
CA GLN A 383 30.02 19.72 -72.52
C GLN A 383 30.71 18.70 -73.43
N LEU A 384 31.41 17.70 -72.87
CA LEU A 384 32.04 16.60 -73.61
C LEU A 384 31.01 15.78 -74.37
N LYS A 385 29.88 15.43 -73.74
CA LYS A 385 28.75 14.78 -74.41
C LYS A 385 28.23 15.61 -75.58
N ASN A 386 28.14 16.93 -75.42
CA ASN A 386 27.75 17.83 -76.50
C ASN A 386 28.81 17.95 -77.60
N TYR A 387 30.11 17.92 -77.27
CA TYR A 387 31.20 17.90 -78.24
C TYR A 387 31.22 16.61 -79.05
N ILE A 388 31.10 15.45 -78.39
CA ILE A 388 30.96 14.15 -79.06
C ILE A 388 29.73 14.15 -79.96
N LYS A 389 28.59 14.67 -79.47
CA LYS A 389 27.37 14.82 -80.27
C LYS A 389 27.57 15.71 -81.50
N ARG A 390 28.29 16.83 -81.38
CA ARG A 390 28.64 17.70 -82.53
C ARG A 390 29.62 17.03 -83.48
N TYR A 391 30.69 16.41 -82.98
CA TYR A 391 31.68 15.69 -83.77
C TYR A 391 31.05 14.55 -84.58
N LEU A 392 30.16 13.77 -83.97
CA LEU A 392 29.39 12.73 -84.66
C LEU A 392 28.41 13.30 -85.69
N THR A 393 27.77 14.44 -85.40
CA THR A 393 26.90 15.14 -86.37
C THR A 393 27.71 15.70 -87.55
N ASP A 394 28.90 16.25 -87.31
CA ASP A 394 29.80 16.77 -88.36
C ASP A 394 30.39 15.64 -89.22
N LEU A 395 30.71 14.48 -88.62
CA LEU A 395 31.07 13.24 -89.32
C LEU A 395 29.92 12.68 -90.17
N ALA A 396 28.68 12.83 -89.71
CA ALA A 396 27.49 12.44 -90.48
C ALA A 396 27.19 13.40 -91.64
N LEU A 397 27.57 14.69 -91.54
CA LEU A 397 27.35 15.71 -92.56
C LEU A 397 28.51 15.83 -93.58
N LYS A 398 29.77 15.53 -93.19
CA LYS A 398 30.91 15.42 -94.11
C LYS A 398 31.06 13.98 -94.63
N GLY A 399 30.41 13.68 -95.74
CA GLY A 399 30.40 12.36 -96.37
C GLY A 399 31.70 11.88 -97.04
N LYS A 400 32.87 12.49 -96.79
CA LYS A 400 34.15 12.01 -97.33
C LYS A 400 35.28 12.24 -96.32
N ASP A 401 35.75 11.10 -95.79
CA ASP A 401 36.94 10.84 -94.96
C ASP A 401 36.61 10.22 -93.60
N ARG A 402 36.23 8.93 -93.67
CA ARG A 402 36.30 8.00 -92.54
C ARG A 402 37.77 7.72 -92.23
N PRO A 403 38.27 7.97 -91.01
CA PRO A 403 39.52 7.36 -90.58
C PRO A 403 39.34 5.85 -90.41
N LEU A 404 40.11 5.09 -91.20
CA LEU A 404 40.35 3.66 -91.06
C LEU A 404 41.34 3.40 -89.92
N SER A 405 40.85 3.35 -88.69
CA SER A 405 41.47 2.68 -87.53
C SER A 405 40.41 2.65 -86.43
N MET A 406 39.96 1.52 -85.89
CA MET A 406 40.68 0.33 -85.45
C MET A 406 39.87 -0.92 -85.78
N LYS A 407 40.42 -1.76 -86.65
CA LYS A 407 40.36 -3.22 -86.46
C LYS A 407 41.34 -3.53 -85.33
N ILE A 408 40.89 -3.51 -84.07
CA ILE A 408 41.59 -4.28 -83.04
C ILE A 408 41.04 -5.70 -83.14
N ARG A 409 41.94 -6.54 -83.65
CA ARG A 409 41.89 -7.99 -83.55
C ARG A 409 41.61 -8.37 -82.10
N THR A 410 40.62 -9.24 -81.94
CA THR A 410 40.58 -10.24 -80.88
C THR A 410 41.96 -10.87 -80.75
N ASP A 411 42.61 -10.64 -79.61
CA ASP A 411 43.53 -11.56 -78.94
C ASP A 411 43.90 -10.96 -77.59
N ALA A 412 42.95 -11.06 -76.65
CA ALA A 412 43.24 -11.01 -75.23
C ALA A 412 42.99 -12.42 -74.67
N PRO A 413 43.89 -12.94 -73.82
CA PRO A 413 43.88 -14.33 -73.39
C PRO A 413 42.58 -14.68 -72.64
N LYS A 414 42.09 -15.91 -72.84
CA LYS A 414 41.06 -16.53 -72.00
C LYS A 414 41.58 -16.62 -70.57
N ILE A 415 41.35 -15.57 -69.79
CA ILE A 415 41.41 -15.64 -68.34
C ILE A 415 40.02 -16.09 -67.89
N ASN A 416 39.93 -17.37 -67.54
CA ASN A 416 38.74 -18.00 -66.96
C ASN A 416 38.59 -17.50 -65.52
N ILE A 417 38.03 -16.32 -65.35
CA ILE A 417 37.53 -15.84 -64.06
C ILE A 417 36.06 -15.51 -64.28
N LYS A 418 35.18 -16.20 -63.54
CA LYS A 418 33.77 -15.85 -63.36
C LYS A 418 33.68 -14.44 -62.76
N ALA A 419 33.84 -13.41 -63.58
CA ALA A 419 33.54 -12.05 -63.20
C ALA A 419 32.03 -11.85 -63.33
N ASN A 420 31.33 -12.00 -62.21
CA ASN A 420 30.00 -11.42 -62.05
C ASN A 420 30.13 -9.93 -62.37
N ARG A 421 29.73 -9.52 -63.57
CA ARG A 421 29.56 -8.11 -63.91
C ARG A 421 28.52 -7.57 -62.93
N PRO A 422 28.85 -6.62 -62.03
CA PRO A 422 27.86 -6.06 -61.14
C PRO A 422 26.83 -5.35 -62.01
N VAL A 423 25.63 -5.90 -62.01
CA VAL A 423 24.45 -5.30 -62.60
C VAL A 423 24.33 -3.90 -62.01
N THR A 424 24.37 -2.87 -62.86
CA THR A 424 24.15 -1.51 -62.36
C THR A 424 22.78 -1.44 -61.67
N CYS A 425 22.63 -0.68 -60.59
CA CYS A 425 21.37 -0.60 -59.84
C CYS A 425 20.14 -0.25 -60.70
N ILE A 426 20.37 0.32 -61.89
CA ILE A 426 19.36 0.58 -62.92
C ILE A 426 19.00 -0.71 -63.70
N GLU A 427 19.98 -1.49 -64.16
CA GLU A 427 19.74 -2.77 -64.85
C GLU A 427 19.10 -3.83 -63.91
N GLY A 428 19.40 -3.78 -62.61
CA GLY A 428 18.85 -4.69 -61.61
C GLY A 428 17.40 -4.36 -61.26
N ALA A 429 17.06 -3.08 -61.16
CA ALA A 429 15.69 -2.62 -60.97
C ALA A 429 14.82 -2.91 -62.21
N LEU A 430 15.35 -2.71 -63.43
CA LEU A 430 14.66 -3.04 -64.67
C LEU A 430 14.45 -4.56 -64.83
N SER A 431 15.46 -5.38 -64.51
CA SER A 431 15.32 -6.84 -64.55
C SER A 431 14.30 -7.35 -63.54
N ASN A 432 14.31 -6.83 -62.31
CA ASN A 432 13.33 -7.19 -61.29
C ASN A 432 11.91 -6.73 -61.64
N ALA A 433 11.75 -5.53 -62.22
CA ALA A 433 10.46 -5.04 -62.67
C ALA A 433 9.90 -5.90 -63.82
N VAL A 434 10.73 -6.24 -64.82
CA VAL A 434 10.34 -7.11 -65.94
C VAL A 434 10.02 -8.53 -65.45
N GLN A 435 10.82 -9.09 -64.54
CA GLN A 435 10.55 -10.41 -63.96
C GLN A 435 9.32 -10.42 -63.05
N HIS A 436 9.04 -9.32 -62.33
CA HIS A 436 7.81 -9.17 -61.57
C HIS A 436 6.60 -9.12 -62.52
N GLU A 437 6.68 -8.36 -63.61
CA GLU A 437 5.59 -8.26 -64.58
C GLU A 437 5.34 -9.61 -65.29
N VAL A 438 6.39 -10.33 -65.65
CA VAL A 438 6.31 -11.69 -66.20
C VAL A 438 5.74 -12.68 -65.18
N ARG A 439 6.12 -12.59 -63.89
CA ARG A 439 5.51 -13.39 -62.81
C ARG A 439 4.03 -13.06 -62.65
N MET A 440 3.63 -11.79 -62.67
CA MET A 440 2.23 -11.40 -62.56
C MET A 440 1.41 -11.85 -63.76
N ARG A 441 1.96 -11.78 -64.99
CA ARG A 441 1.30 -12.34 -66.18
C ARG A 441 1.18 -13.86 -66.12
N ASN A 442 2.17 -14.57 -65.57
CA ASN A 442 2.11 -16.02 -65.40
C ASN A 442 1.15 -16.44 -64.27
N VAL A 443 1.07 -15.67 -63.18
CA VAL A 443 0.07 -15.87 -62.12
C VAL A 443 -1.33 -15.55 -62.62
N ALA A 444 -1.50 -14.47 -63.41
CA ALA A 444 -2.78 -14.14 -64.03
C ALA A 444 -3.21 -15.20 -65.06
N ARG A 445 -2.28 -15.78 -65.83
CA ARG A 445 -2.56 -16.94 -66.70
C ARG A 445 -2.94 -18.18 -65.89
N ARG A 446 -2.17 -18.53 -64.86
CA ARG A 446 -2.50 -19.66 -63.96
C ARG A 446 -3.84 -19.50 -63.25
N ASN A 447 -4.19 -18.30 -62.82
CA ASN A 447 -5.48 -18.02 -62.18
C ASN A 447 -6.65 -17.94 -63.17
N LYS A 448 -6.37 -17.76 -64.48
CA LYS A 448 -7.38 -17.84 -65.54
C LYS A 448 -7.61 -19.27 -66.00
N ASP A 449 -6.59 -20.13 -65.90
CA ASP A 449 -6.65 -21.56 -66.25
C ASP A 449 -7.17 -22.42 -65.09
N ASN A 450 -7.03 -21.99 -63.83
CA ASN A 450 -7.58 -22.67 -62.66
C ASN A 450 -8.70 -21.84 -62.02
N ASN A 451 -9.94 -22.27 -62.22
CA ASN A 451 -11.15 -21.69 -61.65
C ASN A 451 -11.25 -22.00 -60.13
N ILE A 452 -10.33 -21.45 -59.32
CA ILE A 452 -10.29 -21.68 -57.87
C ILE A 452 -10.65 -20.38 -57.14
N ARG A 453 -11.90 -20.33 -56.70
CA ARG A 453 -12.44 -19.35 -55.75
C ARG A 453 -11.84 -19.64 -54.37
N ALA A 454 -11.00 -18.75 -53.85
CA ALA A 454 -10.49 -18.83 -52.49
C ALA A 454 -11.10 -17.74 -51.61
N TYR A 455 -11.77 -18.18 -50.53
CA TYR A 455 -12.09 -17.42 -49.31
C TYR A 455 -11.72 -18.31 -48.11
N PRO A 456 -11.66 -17.79 -46.87
CA PRO A 456 -10.65 -16.93 -46.26
C PRO A 456 -9.93 -17.66 -45.09
N ARG A 457 -8.89 -17.08 -44.49
CA ARG A 457 -8.48 -17.50 -43.13
C ARG A 457 -8.28 -16.33 -42.18
N VAL A 458 -9.18 -16.30 -41.20
CA VAL A 458 -9.06 -15.70 -39.88
C VAL A 458 -7.92 -16.40 -39.14
N GLN A 459 -7.07 -15.63 -38.45
CA GLN A 459 -6.27 -16.14 -37.35
C GLN A 459 -6.48 -15.23 -36.13
N CYS A 460 -7.11 -15.83 -35.13
CA CYS A 460 -7.11 -15.39 -33.75
C CYS A 460 -6.10 -16.25 -32.98
N TRP A 461 -5.76 -15.78 -31.78
CA TRP A 461 -5.17 -16.48 -30.61
C TRP A 461 -3.71 -16.15 -30.23
N MET A 462 -3.65 -15.34 -29.15
CA MET A 462 -3.04 -15.63 -27.83
C MET A 462 -1.55 -15.41 -27.55
N GLN A 463 -1.34 -14.55 -26.53
CA GLN A 463 -0.62 -14.77 -25.26
C GLN A 463 0.62 -15.67 -25.23
N SER A 464 1.68 -15.12 -24.63
CA SER A 464 2.65 -15.70 -23.67
C SER A 464 3.64 -14.56 -23.35
N ALA A 465 4.14 -14.31 -22.15
CA ALA A 465 3.99 -14.82 -20.78
C ALA A 465 4.48 -13.68 -19.86
#